data_AF-A0A9W4BEV3-F1
#
_entry.id   AF-A0A9W4BEV3-F1
#
_cell.length_a   1.000
_cell.length_b   1.000
_cell.length_c   1.000
_cell.angle_alpha   90.00
_cell.angle_beta   90.00
_cell.angle_gamma   90.00
#
_symmetry.space_group_name_H-M   'P 1'
#
loop_
_entity.id
_entity.type
_entity.pdbx_description
1 polymer ?
#
loop_
_entity_poly.entity_id
_entity_poly.type
_entity_poly.pdbx_seq_one_letter_code
_entity_poly.pdbx_strand_id
1 'polypeptide(L)'
;MSKLPEEFADLERFSDWCLPTEEERYQKRLNSSMEEMQELYDAGMARLEDIMVYVDARFPLKGMPEDAKALVHLGQSIVMVSFPIEVWKQPRVLDSGAAYINLIKEPVV
;
A
#
# COMPACT_ATOMS: atom_id res chain seq x y z
N MET A 1 5.97 -18.46 -4.45
CA MET A 1 4.52 -18.63 -4.26
C MET A 1 3.91 -17.25 -4.44
N SER A 2 2.76 -17.14 -5.11
CA SER A 2 2.06 -15.85 -5.25
C SER A 2 1.60 -15.39 -3.87
N LYS A 3 1.78 -14.10 -3.58
CA LYS A 3 1.35 -13.47 -2.32
C LYS A 3 -0.08 -12.92 -2.41
N LEU A 4 -0.55 -12.60 -3.61
CA LEU A 4 -1.86 -12.01 -3.82
C LEU A 4 -2.88 -13.08 -4.28
N PRO A 5 -4.18 -12.82 -4.11
CA PRO A 5 -5.20 -13.68 -4.71
C PRO A 5 -5.11 -13.69 -6.23
N GLU A 6 -5.53 -14.78 -6.86
CA GLU A 6 -5.42 -14.98 -8.32
C GLU A 6 -6.13 -13.87 -9.11
N GLU A 7 -7.23 -13.32 -8.61
CA GLU A 7 -7.97 -12.21 -9.23
C GLU A 7 -7.16 -10.90 -9.33
N PHE A 8 -6.04 -10.80 -8.60
CA PHE A 8 -5.13 -9.64 -8.55
C PHE A 8 -3.71 -9.99 -9.01
N ALA A 9 -3.55 -11.06 -9.80
CA ALA A 9 -2.24 -11.51 -10.28
C ALA A 9 -1.47 -10.46 -11.11
N ASP A 10 -2.17 -9.51 -11.74
CA ASP A 10 -1.58 -8.36 -12.43
C ASP A 10 -0.83 -7.41 -11.49
N LEU A 11 -1.21 -7.36 -10.21
CA LEU A 11 -0.55 -6.57 -9.18
C LEU A 11 0.60 -7.32 -8.48
N GLU A 12 0.82 -8.60 -8.78
CA GLU A 12 1.82 -9.44 -8.10
C GLU A 12 3.25 -8.88 -8.22
N ARG A 13 3.54 -8.12 -9.30
CA ARG A 13 4.81 -7.42 -9.48
C ARG A 13 5.10 -6.37 -8.40
N PHE A 14 4.08 -5.94 -7.65
CA PHE A 14 4.17 -5.02 -6.51
C PHE A 14 4.07 -5.73 -5.16
N SER A 15 4.26 -7.05 -5.11
CA SER A 15 4.16 -7.87 -3.89
C SER A 15 5.19 -7.53 -2.80
N ASP A 16 6.18 -6.70 -3.12
CA ASP A 16 7.14 -6.10 -2.19
C ASP A 16 6.61 -4.83 -1.50
N TRP A 17 5.45 -4.30 -1.92
CA TRP A 17 4.66 -3.27 -1.26
C TRP A 17 3.57 -3.82 -0.33
N CYS A 18 3.42 -5.14 -0.25
CA CYS A 18 2.55 -5.81 0.73
C CYS A 18 3.20 -5.81 2.13
N LEU A 19 3.43 -4.62 2.68
CA LEU A 19 4.13 -4.42 3.94
C LEU A 19 3.13 -4.21 5.08
N PRO A 20 3.26 -4.99 6.18
CA PRO A 20 2.23 -5.03 7.21
C PRO A 20 2.11 -3.73 7.98
N THR A 21 3.20 -3.02 8.20
CA THR A 21 3.18 -1.80 9.03
C THR A 21 3.25 -0.51 8.25
N GLU A 22 2.64 0.55 8.79
CA GLU A 22 2.75 1.91 8.24
C GLU A 22 4.20 2.37 8.16
N GLU A 23 5.01 2.09 9.19
CA GLU A 23 6.42 2.45 9.20
C GLU A 23 7.19 1.79 8.05
N GLU A 24 7.01 0.49 7.83
CA GLU A 24 7.66 -0.22 6.71
C GLU A 24 7.23 0.36 5.35
N ARG A 25 5.93 0.61 5.16
CA ARG A 25 5.40 1.24 3.93
C ARG A 25 6.01 2.63 3.73
N TYR A 26 6.11 3.42 4.80
CA TYR A 26 6.64 4.77 4.74
C TYR A 26 8.14 4.77 4.45
N GLN A 27 8.91 3.87 5.07
CA GLN A 27 10.33 3.70 4.73
C GLN A 27 10.51 3.24 3.28
N LYS A 28 9.68 2.33 2.77
CA LYS A 28 9.74 1.93 1.36
C LYS A 28 9.48 3.11 0.44
N ARG A 29 8.42 3.88 0.69
CA ARG A 29 8.11 5.14 -0.01
C ARG A 29 9.31 6.10 -0.02
N LEU A 30 9.97 6.32 1.12
CA LEU A 30 11.12 7.23 1.21
C LEU A 30 12.35 6.74 0.44
N ASN A 31 12.49 5.43 0.26
CA ASN A 31 13.62 4.81 -0.44
C ASN A 31 13.32 4.45 -1.90
N SER A 32 12.08 4.62 -2.36
CA SER A 32 11.67 4.44 -3.75
C SER A 32 11.84 5.73 -4.56
N SER A 33 12.12 5.54 -5.85
CA SER A 33 12.05 6.61 -6.84
C SER A 33 10.60 7.05 -7.10
N MET A 34 10.45 8.25 -7.67
CA MET A 34 9.14 8.74 -8.09
C MET A 34 8.52 7.88 -9.20
N GLU A 35 9.34 7.29 -10.09
CA GLU A 35 8.88 6.43 -11.18
C GLU A 35 8.29 5.12 -10.64
N GLU A 36 8.99 4.44 -9.71
CA GLU A 36 8.46 3.22 -9.07
C GLU A 36 7.14 3.49 -8.33
N MET A 37 7.04 4.62 -7.62
CA MET A 37 5.80 5.01 -6.96
C MET A 37 4.68 5.35 -7.96
N GLN A 38 5.02 5.94 -9.12
CA GLN A 38 4.05 6.25 -10.16
C GLN A 38 3.48 4.97 -10.76
N GLU A 39 4.31 3.97 -11.04
CA GLU A 39 3.86 2.67 -11.55
C GLU A 39 2.92 1.95 -10.57
N LEU A 40 3.25 1.95 -9.28
CA LEU A 40 2.38 1.41 -8.23
C LEU A 40 1.05 2.17 -8.18
N TYR A 41 1.11 3.51 -8.20
CA TYR A 41 -0.07 4.35 -8.13
C TYR A 41 -1.00 4.13 -9.32
N ASP A 42 -0.47 4.16 -10.55
CA ASP A 42 -1.28 4.04 -11.76
C ASP A 42 -1.99 2.67 -11.84
N ALA A 43 -1.25 1.58 -11.57
CA ALA A 43 -1.81 0.24 -11.57
C ALA A 43 -2.76 0.01 -10.37
N GLY A 44 -2.38 0.50 -9.19
CA GLY A 44 -3.10 0.29 -7.95
C GLY A 44 -4.41 1.07 -7.89
N MET A 45 -4.42 2.34 -8.29
CA MET A 45 -5.64 3.16 -8.29
C MET A 45 -6.71 2.63 -9.24
N ALA A 46 -6.31 2.01 -10.35
CA ALA A 46 -7.23 1.34 -11.26
C ALA A 46 -7.92 0.11 -10.63
N ARG A 47 -7.35 -0.47 -9.57
CA ARG A 47 -7.86 -1.67 -8.87
C ARG A 47 -8.33 -1.42 -7.44
N LEU A 48 -8.17 -0.21 -6.92
CA LEU A 48 -8.40 0.07 -5.49
C LEU A 48 -9.86 -0.20 -5.07
N GLU A 49 -10.83 0.15 -5.92
CA GLU A 49 -12.23 -0.16 -5.67
C GLU A 49 -12.49 -1.67 -5.64
N ASP A 50 -11.96 -2.42 -6.61
CA ASP A 50 -12.07 -3.88 -6.66
C ASP A 50 -11.44 -4.53 -5.42
N ILE A 51 -10.29 -4.03 -4.96
CA ILE A 51 -9.62 -4.47 -3.73
C ILE A 51 -10.56 -4.30 -2.54
N MET A 52 -11.13 -3.10 -2.36
CA MET A 52 -12.03 -2.80 -1.24
C MET A 52 -13.27 -3.70 -1.26
N VAL A 53 -13.90 -3.85 -2.42
CA VAL A 53 -15.07 -4.74 -2.59
C VAL A 53 -14.71 -6.19 -2.30
N TYR A 54 -13.56 -6.66 -2.78
CA TYR A 54 -13.09 -8.03 -2.56
C TYR A 54 -12.90 -8.34 -1.07
N VAL A 55 -12.20 -7.45 -0.35
CA VAL A 55 -11.84 -7.71 1.06
C VAL A 55 -13.05 -7.52 1.99
N ASP A 56 -13.85 -6.47 1.78
CA ASP A 56 -15.02 -6.15 2.64
C ASP A 56 -16.15 -7.17 2.47
N ALA A 57 -16.42 -7.60 1.22
CA ALA A 57 -17.49 -8.55 0.96
C ALA A 57 -17.17 -9.97 1.43
N ARG A 58 -15.88 -10.36 1.50
CA ARG A 58 -15.47 -11.76 1.67
C ARG A 58 -14.92 -12.09 3.05
N PHE A 59 -14.27 -11.14 3.74
CA PHE A 59 -13.48 -11.49 4.92
C PHE A 59 -13.75 -10.58 6.12
N PRO A 60 -14.09 -11.13 7.29
CA PRO A 60 -13.98 -10.37 8.53
C PRO A 60 -12.51 -10.03 8.79
N LEU A 61 -12.24 -8.88 9.40
CA LEU A 61 -10.89 -8.48 9.81
C LEU A 61 -10.21 -9.56 10.67
N LYS A 62 -10.96 -10.19 11.57
CA LYS A 62 -10.39 -11.27 12.39
C LYS A 62 -10.32 -12.57 11.60
N GLY A 63 -9.10 -13.04 11.35
CA GLY A 63 -8.86 -14.35 10.72
C GLY A 63 -8.90 -14.32 9.20
N MET A 64 -8.71 -13.14 8.60
CA MET A 64 -8.55 -12.99 7.15
C MET A 64 -7.41 -13.90 6.63
N PRO A 65 -7.58 -14.56 5.47
CA PRO A 65 -6.52 -15.29 4.80
C PRO A 65 -5.29 -14.42 4.51
N GLU A 66 -4.10 -15.03 4.49
CA GLU A 66 -2.83 -14.27 4.37
C GLU A 66 -2.68 -13.53 3.03
N ASP A 67 -3.22 -14.08 1.94
CA ASP A 67 -3.24 -13.44 0.63
C ASP A 67 -4.18 -12.22 0.58
N ALA A 68 -5.36 -12.35 1.20
CA ALA A 68 -6.29 -11.22 1.39
C ALA A 68 -5.68 -10.13 2.28
N LYS A 69 -4.96 -10.48 3.36
CA LYS A 69 -4.22 -9.50 4.16
C LYS A 69 -3.12 -8.81 3.37
N ALA A 70 -2.35 -9.56 2.58
CA ALA A 70 -1.33 -8.98 1.70
C ALA A 70 -1.95 -7.98 0.71
N LEU A 71 -3.13 -8.29 0.17
CA LEU A 71 -3.88 -7.39 -0.70
C LEU A 71 -4.34 -6.11 0.03
N VAL A 72 -4.79 -6.21 1.29
CA VAL A 72 -5.12 -5.02 2.10
C VAL A 72 -3.87 -4.16 2.31
N HIS A 73 -2.73 -4.76 2.64
CA HIS A 73 -1.46 -4.04 2.80
C HIS A 73 -1.00 -3.37 1.51
N LEU A 74 -1.20 -4.03 0.36
CA LEU A 74 -0.96 -3.40 -0.94
C LEU A 74 -1.87 -2.18 -1.15
N GLY A 75 -3.17 -2.31 -0.85
CA GLY A 75 -4.11 -1.19 -0.88
C GLY A 75 -3.67 -0.01 -0.01
N GLN A 76 -3.19 -0.28 1.21
CA GLN A 76 -2.64 0.74 2.09
C GLN A 76 -1.38 1.41 1.51
N SER A 77 -0.50 0.65 0.85
CA SER A 77 0.67 1.20 0.14
C SER A 77 0.28 2.09 -1.03
N ILE A 78 -0.73 1.69 -1.82
CA ILE A 78 -1.27 2.51 -2.92
C ILE A 78 -1.75 3.87 -2.39
N VAL A 79 -2.54 3.85 -1.31
CA VAL A 79 -3.00 5.08 -0.65
C VAL A 79 -1.82 5.89 -0.10
N MET A 80 -0.79 5.24 0.45
CA MET A 80 0.38 5.94 1.00
C MET A 80 1.19 6.69 -0.07
N VAL A 81 1.30 6.15 -1.28
CA VAL A 81 2.02 6.81 -2.39
C VAL A 81 1.17 7.83 -3.15
N SER A 82 -0.16 7.89 -2.92
CA SER A 82 -1.03 8.89 -3.56
C SER A 82 -0.57 10.32 -3.31
N PHE A 83 -0.16 10.69 -2.09
CA PHE A 83 0.25 12.07 -1.80
C PHE A 83 1.59 12.48 -2.46
N PRO A 84 2.67 11.66 -2.41
CA PRO A 84 3.86 11.89 -3.22
C PRO A 84 3.53 12.09 -4.70
N ILE A 85 2.63 11.28 -5.25
CA ILE A 85 2.29 11.30 -6.67
C ILE A 85 1.38 12.48 -7.02
N GLU A 86 0.30 12.72 -6.29
CA GLU A 86 -0.72 13.72 -6.65
C GLU A 86 -0.32 15.13 -6.22
N VAL A 87 0.26 15.27 -5.03
CA VAL A 87 0.37 16.56 -4.32
C VAL A 87 1.80 17.06 -4.24
N TRP A 88 2.70 16.29 -3.62
CA TRP A 88 4.04 16.79 -3.26
C TRP A 88 5.05 16.70 -4.39
N LYS A 89 4.84 15.77 -5.33
CA LYS A 89 5.77 15.46 -6.43
C LYS A 89 7.18 15.12 -5.95
N GLN A 90 7.28 14.59 -4.72
CA GLN A 90 8.51 14.12 -4.08
C GLN A 90 8.16 13.11 -2.96
N PRO A 91 9.09 12.24 -2.54
CA PRO A 91 8.81 11.22 -1.53
C PRO A 91 8.50 11.78 -0.13
N ARG A 92 9.06 12.94 0.25
CA ARG A 92 8.84 13.55 1.57
C ARG A 92 7.74 14.60 1.55
N VAL A 93 7.04 14.74 2.67
CA VAL A 93 6.11 15.85 2.89
C VAL A 93 6.83 17.18 2.72
N LEU A 94 6.24 18.12 1.97
CA LEU A 94 6.75 19.48 1.75
C LEU A 94 7.00 20.18 3.10
N ASP A 95 8.11 20.90 3.20
CA ASP A 95 8.52 21.71 4.36
C ASP A 95 8.48 20.99 5.73
N SER A 96 8.57 19.66 5.73
CA SER A 96 8.57 18.87 6.97
C SER A 96 9.85 19.01 7.81
N GLY A 97 10.95 19.47 7.21
CA GLY A 97 12.23 19.61 7.92
C GLY A 97 12.62 18.34 8.68
N ALA A 98 12.89 18.50 9.98
CA ALA A 98 13.20 17.40 10.90
C ALA A 98 11.96 16.80 11.61
N ALA A 99 10.74 17.24 11.28
CA ALA A 99 9.53 16.70 11.87
C ALA A 99 9.24 15.27 11.36
N TYR A 100 8.82 14.40 12.26
CA TYR A 100 8.39 13.04 11.96
C TYR A 100 7.28 12.62 12.92
N ILE A 101 6.44 11.68 12.47
CA ILE A 101 5.41 11.03 13.26
C ILE A 101 5.63 9.53 13.10
N ASN A 102 5.76 8.83 14.22
CA ASN A 102 5.90 7.38 14.22
C ASN A 102 4.59 6.76 14.71
N LEU A 103 3.98 5.94 13.87
CA LEU A 103 2.83 5.16 14.25
C LEU A 103 3.29 3.91 15.02
N ILE A 104 3.14 3.93 16.35
CA ILE A 104 3.59 2.82 17.21
C ILE A 104 2.55 1.70 17.37
N LYS A 105 1.33 1.90 16.86
CA LYS A 105 0.23 0.93 16.91
C LYS A 105 -0.83 1.26 15.86
N GLU A 106 -1.05 0.35 14.91
CA GLU A 106 -2.18 0.41 13.96
C GLU A 106 -3.21 -0.70 14.24
N PRO A 107 -4.45 -0.54 13.77
CA PRO A 107 -5.38 -1.65 13.67
C PRO A 107 -4.79 -2.76 12.78
N VAL A 108 -4.78 -3.98 13.30
CA VAL A 108 -4.34 -5.17 12.56
C VAL A 108 -5.49 -5.72 11.71
N VAL A 109 -5.15 -6.13 10.49
CA VAL A 109 -5.97 -6.87 9.52
C VAL A 109 -5.64 -8.37 9.53
#